data_AF-A0A0F7SBK9-F1
#
_entry.id   AF-A0A0F7SBK9-F1
#
_cell.length_a   1.000
_cell.length_b   1.000
_cell.length_c   1.000
_cell.angle_alpha   90.00
_cell.angle_beta   90.00
_cell.angle_gamma   90.00
#
_symmetry.space_group_name_H-M   'P 1'
#
loop_
_entity.id
_entity.type
_entity.pdbx_description
1 polymer ?
#
loop_
_entity_poly.entity_id
_entity_poly.type
_entity_poly.pdbx_seq_one_letter_code
_entity_poly.pdbx_strand_id
1 'polypeptide(L)'
;MGLPPYSGPFKVGVLDLEIPVRKPRSFCNNVVNPGVLNKPARKARQWAKKQNKEAKKSRQEKQQEPSTSAPTSSTSTAEGADASTDDSQQQQAYNDGSCAEDDDPEEADSPWSPWTTGSKTSTLHLETVLFSIYYPALPMPEDEVKRYPRAAWLGRPVHAGVHALMQYVGQYGVFALPASPAVLTLINAHLPARVGPPLADPAEVHKQSHPDRTNSDRPTIGNFGKQPPQFPVIIFSHGLAGNRLSYSQYCGELASMGIIVAAIEHRDGSGVSSIVRGEEAPEKAKQGGLHLPHIGHKSSGRMKASVPYFTFEKIGLQSFATDPSEREVNLRRDQIEMRQEEIEETVYVLNEINAGRRYEIVQRSTRNLGTKLAGHAARARNQPSGSLIGSDRPLEDWKGKLDMEVPTLCGHSFGGATVIEMMRKPNPVPMAMVLDPWVEPVRDPSKQ
;
A
#
# COMPACT_ATOMS: atom_id res chain seq x y z
N MET A 1 13.90 14.48 14.77
CA MET A 1 15.07 14.51 13.85
C MET A 1 14.54 14.51 12.42
N GLY A 2 15.01 15.41 11.56
CA GLY A 2 14.64 15.41 10.14
C GLY A 2 15.61 14.56 9.34
N LEU A 3 15.14 13.90 8.28
CA LEU A 3 16.04 13.39 7.25
C LEU A 3 16.86 14.55 6.64
N PRO A 4 18.04 14.27 6.03
CA PRO A 4 18.85 15.29 5.38
C PRO A 4 18.04 16.13 4.39
N PRO A 5 18.27 17.45 4.30
CA PRO A 5 17.60 18.29 3.32
C PRO A 5 17.95 17.84 1.90
N TYR A 6 17.05 18.12 0.96
CA TYR A 6 17.33 17.92 -0.46
C TYR A 6 18.30 18.98 -0.96
N SER A 7 19.17 18.63 -1.91
CA SER A 7 20.22 19.54 -2.41
C SER A 7 19.79 20.39 -3.60
N GLY A 8 18.70 20.03 -4.27
CA GLY A 8 18.22 20.74 -5.45
C GLY A 8 17.60 22.11 -5.17
N PRO A 9 17.43 22.93 -6.22
CA PRO A 9 16.95 24.30 -6.13
C PRO A 9 15.49 24.42 -5.69
N PHE A 10 14.68 23.38 -5.88
CA PHE A 10 13.27 23.39 -5.51
C PHE A 10 13.05 22.79 -4.11
N LYS A 11 12.16 23.40 -3.34
CA LYS A 11 11.52 22.68 -2.24
C LYS A 11 10.60 21.60 -2.82
N VAL A 12 10.34 20.56 -2.07
CA VAL A 12 9.62 19.38 -2.58
C VAL A 12 8.23 19.31 -1.97
N GLY A 13 7.24 19.22 -2.86
CA GLY A 13 5.88 18.86 -2.52
C GLY A 13 5.65 17.35 -2.57
N VAL A 14 4.70 16.85 -1.79
CA VAL A 14 4.25 15.46 -1.84
C VAL A 14 2.73 15.34 -1.69
N LEU A 15 2.12 14.44 -2.47
CA LEU A 15 0.69 14.09 -2.43
C LEU A 15 0.52 12.58 -2.53
N ASP A 16 -0.60 12.06 -2.00
CA ASP A 16 -1.03 10.66 -2.17
C ASP A 16 -2.26 10.58 -3.08
N LEU A 17 -2.28 9.65 -4.03
CA LEU A 17 -3.45 9.33 -4.85
C LEU A 17 -3.79 7.85 -4.72
N GLU A 18 -5.07 7.54 -4.52
CA GLU A 18 -5.57 6.16 -4.49
C GLU A 18 -6.77 6.06 -5.46
N ILE A 19 -6.56 5.53 -6.66
CA ILE A 19 -7.54 5.60 -7.76
C ILE A 19 -8.02 4.19 -8.13
N PRO A 20 -9.35 3.93 -8.20
CA PRO A 20 -9.88 2.66 -8.70
C PRO A 20 -9.37 2.38 -10.11
N VAL A 21 -8.90 1.16 -10.34
CA VAL A 21 -8.35 0.76 -11.65
C VAL A 21 -9.45 0.62 -12.69
N ARG A 22 -9.09 0.75 -13.97
CA ARG A 22 -10.04 0.57 -15.07
C ARG A 22 -10.58 -0.86 -15.20
N LYS A 23 -9.77 -1.86 -14.84
CA LYS A 23 -10.11 -3.30 -14.94
C LYS A 23 -9.66 -4.05 -13.69
N PRO A 24 -10.52 -4.20 -12.68
CA PRO A 24 -10.19 -5.00 -11.49
C PRO A 24 -9.98 -6.47 -11.84
N ARG A 25 -8.94 -7.11 -11.27
CA ARG A 25 -8.64 -8.54 -11.52
C ARG A 25 -7.69 -9.14 -10.49
N SER A 26 -7.77 -10.46 -10.35
CA SER A 26 -6.85 -11.27 -9.52
C SER A 26 -5.69 -11.82 -10.34
N PHE A 27 -4.56 -11.97 -9.68
CA PHE A 27 -3.35 -12.61 -10.20
C PHE A 27 -3.12 -13.91 -9.44
N CYS A 28 -2.22 -14.77 -9.93
CA CYS A 28 -1.80 -15.99 -9.24
C CYS A 28 -2.89 -17.09 -9.11
N ASN A 29 -3.97 -17.01 -9.90
CA ASN A 29 -5.08 -17.98 -9.87
C ASN A 29 -4.63 -19.42 -10.19
N ASN A 30 -3.52 -19.58 -10.91
CA ASN A 30 -2.85 -20.83 -11.25
C ASN A 30 -2.08 -21.48 -10.08
N VAL A 31 -1.60 -20.69 -9.11
CA VAL A 31 -0.82 -21.21 -7.96
C VAL A 31 -1.70 -21.34 -6.70
N VAL A 32 -2.59 -20.38 -6.46
CA VAL A 32 -3.53 -20.39 -5.33
C VAL A 32 -4.82 -19.64 -5.67
N ASN A 33 -5.97 -20.23 -5.34
CA ASN A 33 -7.26 -19.58 -5.56
C ASN A 33 -7.40 -18.33 -4.65
N PRO A 34 -7.89 -17.18 -5.16
CA PRO A 34 -8.11 -15.96 -4.37
C PRO A 34 -8.95 -16.15 -3.11
N GLY A 35 -9.97 -17.02 -3.13
CA GLY A 35 -10.81 -17.28 -1.95
C GLY A 35 -10.08 -18.05 -0.85
N VAL A 36 -9.06 -18.84 -1.21
CA VAL A 36 -8.18 -19.54 -0.26
C VAL A 36 -7.15 -18.58 0.31
N LEU A 37 -6.54 -17.76 -0.55
CA LEU A 37 -5.56 -16.75 -0.17
C LEU A 37 -6.18 -15.66 0.71
N ASN A 38 -7.36 -15.17 0.32
CA ASN A 38 -8.08 -14.06 0.93
C ASN A 38 -9.39 -14.55 1.57
N LYS A 39 -9.29 -15.39 2.61
CA LYS A 39 -10.44 -16.04 3.26
C LYS A 39 -11.55 -15.04 3.66
N PRO A 40 -12.80 -15.24 3.18
CA PRO A 40 -13.95 -14.43 3.60
C PRO A 40 -14.17 -14.41 5.10
N ALA A 41 -14.58 -13.27 5.67
CA ALA A 41 -14.69 -13.11 7.13
C ALA A 41 -15.64 -14.11 7.81
N ARG A 42 -16.73 -14.51 7.12
CA ARG A 42 -17.70 -15.52 7.61
C ARG A 42 -17.08 -16.92 7.64
N LYS A 43 -16.46 -17.34 6.54
CA LYS A 43 -15.79 -18.63 6.40
C LYS A 43 -14.59 -18.74 7.37
N ALA A 44 -13.84 -17.66 7.57
CA ALA A 44 -12.75 -17.59 8.54
C ALA A 44 -13.22 -17.83 9.99
N ARG A 45 -14.35 -17.24 10.39
CA ARG A 45 -14.95 -17.46 11.72
C ARG A 45 -15.42 -18.90 11.92
N GLN A 46 -16.07 -19.50 10.91
CA GLN A 46 -16.52 -20.89 10.96
C GLN A 46 -15.34 -21.87 11.05
N TRP A 47 -14.29 -21.65 10.26
CA TRP A 47 -13.08 -22.47 10.29
C TRP A 47 -12.33 -22.37 11.63
N ALA A 48 -12.20 -21.17 12.19
CA ALA A 48 -11.62 -20.97 13.52
C ALA A 48 -12.43 -21.68 14.62
N LYS A 49 -13.78 -21.66 14.52
CA LYS A 49 -14.66 -22.44 15.42
C LYS A 49 -14.43 -23.95 15.26
N LYS A 50 -14.27 -24.44 14.03
CA LYS A 50 -14.00 -25.86 13.75
C LYS A 50 -12.65 -26.30 14.33
N GLN A 51 -11.58 -25.54 14.09
CA GLN A 51 -10.26 -25.81 14.68
C GLN A 51 -10.27 -25.75 16.21
N ASN A 52 -10.96 -24.79 16.82
CA ASN A 52 -11.11 -24.75 18.28
C ASN A 52 -11.90 -25.94 18.82
N LYS A 53 -12.90 -26.45 18.08
CA LYS A 53 -13.65 -27.64 18.45
C LYS A 53 -12.79 -28.90 18.37
N GLU A 54 -12.00 -29.04 17.30
CA GLU A 54 -11.04 -30.13 17.11
C GLU A 54 -9.93 -30.11 18.17
N ALA A 55 -9.35 -28.93 18.46
CA ALA A 55 -8.33 -28.77 19.49
C ALA A 55 -8.86 -29.03 20.92
N LYS A 56 -10.14 -28.70 21.20
CA LYS A 56 -10.80 -29.06 22.45
C LYS A 56 -11.02 -30.57 22.55
N LYS A 57 -11.44 -31.21 21.45
CA LYS A 57 -11.65 -32.66 21.38
C LYS A 57 -10.34 -33.42 21.58
N SER A 58 -9.26 -33.00 20.91
CA SER A 58 -7.93 -33.61 21.09
C SER A 58 -7.35 -33.42 22.50
N ARG A 59 -7.69 -32.31 23.19
CA ARG A 59 -7.32 -32.09 24.59
C ARG A 59 -8.11 -32.99 25.55
N GLN A 60 -9.38 -33.24 25.26
CA GLN A 60 -10.22 -34.17 26.04
C GLN A 60 -9.80 -35.62 25.82
N GLU A 61 -9.45 -36.01 24.59
CA GLU A 61 -8.93 -37.34 24.27
C GLU A 61 -7.57 -37.59 24.96
N LYS A 62 -6.67 -36.61 24.99
CA LYS A 62 -5.40 -36.68 25.76
C LYS A 62 -5.58 -36.72 27.29
N GLN A 63 -6.72 -36.28 27.81
CA GLN A 63 -7.05 -36.42 29.24
C GLN A 63 -7.74 -37.75 29.57
N GLN A 64 -8.11 -38.54 28.56
CA GLN A 64 -8.73 -39.85 28.71
C GLN A 64 -7.79 -41.02 28.40
N GLU A 65 -6.54 -40.78 27.99
CA GLU A 65 -5.52 -41.83 27.90
C GLU A 65 -5.09 -42.26 29.32
N PRO A 66 -5.26 -43.54 29.71
CA PRO A 66 -4.85 -44.02 31.02
C PRO A 66 -3.32 -44.09 31.09
N SER A 67 -2.74 -43.37 32.05
CA SER A 67 -1.34 -43.54 32.44
C SER A 67 -1.13 -44.95 32.97
N THR A 68 -0.23 -45.70 32.35
CA THR A 68 0.27 -46.96 32.90
C THR A 68 1.58 -46.71 33.65
N SER A 69 1.70 -47.39 34.80
CA SER A 69 2.82 -47.45 35.76
C SER A 69 2.92 -46.35 36.83
N ALA A 70 2.55 -46.75 38.06
CA ALA A 70 3.01 -46.17 39.33
C ALA A 70 4.40 -46.74 39.70
N PRO A 71 5.11 -46.18 40.70
CA PRO A 71 4.82 -46.61 42.07
C PRO A 71 4.78 -45.49 43.14
N THR A 72 4.21 -45.92 44.26
CA THR A 72 3.89 -45.34 45.57
C THR A 72 5.03 -44.67 46.34
N SER A 73 4.70 -43.59 47.09
CA SER A 73 4.99 -43.49 48.54
C SER A 73 4.22 -42.34 49.21
N SER A 74 3.61 -42.67 50.34
CA SER A 74 2.86 -41.87 51.33
C SER A 74 3.66 -40.74 52.01
N THR A 75 3.04 -39.61 52.40
CA THR A 75 2.65 -39.26 53.80
C THR A 75 1.84 -37.95 53.91
N SER A 76 0.95 -37.93 54.92
CA SER A 76 0.17 -36.87 55.63
C SER A 76 0.74 -35.43 55.66
N THR A 77 0.02 -34.30 55.85
CA THR A 77 -1.16 -33.91 56.71
C THR A 77 -1.55 -32.47 56.27
N ALA A 78 -2.83 -32.16 56.01
CA ALA A 78 -3.85 -31.53 56.89
C ALA A 78 -3.83 -29.98 56.99
N GLU A 79 -4.98 -29.39 56.60
CA GLU A 79 -5.75 -28.26 57.19
C GLU A 79 -6.05 -27.05 56.27
N GLY A 80 -7.34 -26.66 56.25
CA GLY A 80 -7.73 -25.27 55.94
C GLY A 80 -8.98 -25.01 55.07
N ALA A 81 -10.15 -25.47 55.50
CA ALA A 81 -11.47 -24.80 55.51
C ALA A 81 -12.10 -24.11 54.25
N ASP A 82 -13.32 -24.60 53.96
CA ASP A 82 -14.60 -23.88 53.71
C ASP A 82 -14.77 -22.87 52.57
N ALA A 83 -15.65 -23.20 51.61
CA ALA A 83 -17.05 -22.72 51.62
C ALA A 83 -17.85 -23.27 50.39
N SER A 84 -18.83 -24.12 50.69
CA SER A 84 -20.22 -24.20 50.18
C SER A 84 -20.68 -23.27 49.04
N THR A 85 -21.64 -23.55 48.15
CA THR A 85 -22.61 -24.63 47.82
C THR A 85 -23.46 -24.05 46.66
N ASP A 86 -23.96 -24.90 45.76
CA ASP A 86 -25.22 -24.83 44.96
C ASP A 86 -25.55 -23.53 44.19
N ASP A 87 -26.20 -23.53 43.02
CA ASP A 87 -27.27 -24.41 42.58
C ASP A 87 -27.40 -24.38 41.05
N SER A 88 -28.35 -25.18 40.60
CA SER A 88 -28.51 -25.89 39.36
C SER A 88 -29.42 -25.20 38.33
N GLN A 89 -29.51 -25.86 37.18
CA GLN A 89 -30.59 -25.81 36.18
C GLN A 89 -30.72 -24.56 35.29
N GLN A 90 -30.52 -24.77 33.99
CA GLN A 90 -31.65 -24.93 33.07
C GLN A 90 -31.20 -25.44 31.70
N GLN A 91 -31.63 -26.67 31.39
CA GLN A 91 -31.86 -27.13 30.03
C GLN A 91 -33.07 -26.37 29.47
N GLN A 92 -32.92 -25.78 28.28
CA GLN A 92 -34.03 -25.68 27.35
C GLN A 92 -33.55 -26.03 25.95
N ALA A 93 -34.09 -27.16 25.48
CA ALA A 93 -34.07 -27.59 24.11
C ALA A 93 -34.79 -26.55 23.23
N TYR A 94 -34.17 -26.18 22.12
CA TYR A 94 -34.90 -25.85 20.91
C TYR A 94 -34.33 -26.69 19.79
N ASN A 95 -35.23 -27.49 19.24
CA ASN A 95 -35.02 -28.45 18.19
C ASN A 95 -35.09 -27.73 16.84
N ASP A 96 -34.30 -28.26 15.91
CA ASP A 96 -34.50 -28.29 14.47
C ASP A 96 -34.45 -26.99 13.65
N GLY A 97 -33.70 -27.10 12.56
CA GLY A 97 -33.26 -26.03 11.68
C GLY A 97 -32.08 -26.51 10.85
N SER A 98 -32.23 -27.67 10.22
CA SER A 98 -31.40 -28.09 9.10
C SER A 98 -31.62 -27.13 7.93
N CYS A 99 -30.96 -25.99 7.97
CA CYS A 99 -30.88 -25.10 6.82
C CYS A 99 -29.78 -25.63 5.89
N ALA A 100 -30.24 -26.13 4.76
CA ALA A 100 -29.48 -26.61 3.63
C ALA A 100 -28.33 -25.67 3.26
N GLU A 101 -27.28 -26.28 2.70
CA GLU A 101 -26.25 -25.60 1.95
C GLU A 101 -26.89 -24.96 0.72
N ASP A 102 -27.36 -23.72 0.85
CA ASP A 102 -27.59 -22.84 -0.30
C ASP A 102 -26.22 -22.32 -0.75
N ASP A 103 -25.45 -23.20 -1.40
CA ASP A 103 -24.49 -22.75 -2.41
C ASP A 103 -25.36 -22.27 -3.58
N ASP A 104 -25.63 -20.97 -3.60
CA ASP A 104 -26.28 -20.29 -4.72
C ASP A 104 -25.45 -20.58 -5.99
N PRO A 105 -25.96 -21.34 -6.98
CA PRO A 105 -25.17 -21.71 -8.16
C PRO A 105 -24.83 -20.52 -9.06
N GLU A 106 -25.43 -19.35 -8.81
CA GLU A 106 -25.24 -18.13 -9.58
C GLU A 106 -24.00 -17.30 -9.17
N GLU A 107 -23.32 -17.62 -8.05
CA GLU A 107 -22.11 -16.87 -7.61
C GLU A 107 -20.79 -17.35 -8.25
N ALA A 108 -20.80 -18.45 -9.02
CA ALA A 108 -19.56 -19.06 -9.52
C ALA A 108 -18.81 -18.25 -10.59
N ASP A 109 -19.50 -17.33 -11.29
CA ASP A 109 -18.94 -16.58 -12.43
C ASP A 109 -18.62 -15.10 -12.09
N SER A 110 -18.85 -14.63 -10.87
CA SER A 110 -18.51 -13.26 -10.49
C SER A 110 -17.00 -13.13 -10.19
N PRO A 111 -16.28 -12.16 -10.78
CA PRO A 111 -14.87 -11.93 -10.48
C PRO A 111 -14.67 -11.71 -8.97
N TRP A 112 -13.71 -12.43 -8.39
CA TRP A 112 -13.39 -12.28 -6.96
C TRP A 112 -13.04 -10.82 -6.65
N SER A 113 -13.69 -10.23 -5.64
CA SER A 113 -13.37 -8.91 -5.12
C SER A 113 -13.49 -8.91 -3.59
N PRO A 114 -12.67 -8.13 -2.85
CA PRO A 114 -12.84 -7.98 -1.41
C PRO A 114 -14.20 -7.38 -1.03
N TRP A 115 -14.87 -6.67 -1.94
CA TRP A 115 -16.15 -6.00 -1.69
C TRP A 115 -17.34 -6.94 -1.81
N THR A 116 -17.31 -7.85 -2.78
CA THR A 116 -18.36 -8.85 -3.02
C THR A 116 -18.22 -10.03 -2.07
N THR A 117 -17.00 -10.53 -1.89
CA THR A 117 -16.73 -11.76 -1.11
C THR A 117 -16.75 -11.52 0.42
N GLY A 118 -16.78 -10.26 0.86
CA GLY A 118 -16.66 -9.90 2.28
C GLY A 118 -15.29 -10.24 2.88
N SER A 119 -14.26 -10.37 2.05
CA SER A 119 -12.90 -10.61 2.52
C SER A 119 -12.32 -9.37 3.19
N LYS A 120 -11.60 -9.59 4.29
CA LYS A 120 -10.87 -8.51 4.99
C LYS A 120 -9.48 -8.30 4.43
N THR A 121 -9.00 -9.21 3.59
CA THR A 121 -7.68 -9.13 2.95
C THR A 121 -7.83 -9.09 1.43
N SER A 122 -6.90 -8.41 0.76
CA SER A 122 -6.88 -8.28 -0.70
C SER A 122 -5.44 -8.32 -1.21
N THR A 123 -4.85 -9.51 -1.12
CA THR A 123 -3.50 -9.80 -1.66
C THR A 123 -3.62 -10.39 -3.06
N LEU A 124 -2.72 -10.00 -3.96
CA LEU A 124 -2.67 -10.47 -5.36
C LEU A 124 -3.97 -10.17 -6.14
N HIS A 125 -4.61 -9.06 -5.79
CA HIS A 125 -5.80 -8.58 -6.46
C HIS A 125 -5.75 -7.08 -6.63
N LEU A 126 -5.92 -6.62 -7.87
CA LEU A 126 -5.81 -5.23 -8.26
C LEU A 126 -7.20 -4.59 -8.31
N GLU A 127 -7.44 -3.67 -7.38
CA GLU A 127 -8.70 -2.93 -7.23
C GLU A 127 -8.49 -1.42 -7.39
N THR A 128 -7.42 -0.91 -6.79
CA THR A 128 -7.03 0.49 -6.94
C THR A 128 -5.51 0.57 -7.00
N VAL A 129 -4.98 1.54 -7.74
CA VAL A 129 -3.58 1.92 -7.63
C VAL A 129 -3.39 2.93 -6.50
N LEU A 130 -2.25 2.87 -5.83
CA LEU A 130 -1.86 3.81 -4.80
C LEU A 130 -0.43 4.26 -5.05
N PHE A 131 -0.21 5.56 -5.11
CA PHE A 131 1.14 6.11 -5.25
C PHE A 131 1.26 7.48 -4.57
N SER A 132 2.49 7.82 -4.19
CA SER A 132 2.86 9.16 -3.73
C SER A 132 3.57 9.92 -4.85
N ILE A 133 3.13 11.13 -5.17
CA ILE A 133 3.83 11.99 -6.13
C ILE A 133 4.72 12.96 -5.35
N TYR A 134 6.02 12.91 -5.61
CA TYR A 134 7.00 13.92 -5.22
C TYR A 134 7.20 14.87 -6.40
N TYR A 135 7.18 16.18 -6.15
CA TYR A 135 7.26 17.18 -7.22
C TYR A 135 7.96 18.47 -6.76
N PRO A 136 8.55 19.23 -7.70
CA PRO A 136 9.09 20.55 -7.41
C PRO A 136 7.96 21.50 -7.00
N ALA A 137 8.05 22.05 -5.79
CA ALA A 137 7.10 23.02 -5.28
C ALA A 137 7.42 24.42 -5.82
N LEU A 138 6.38 25.24 -5.98
CA LEU A 138 6.52 26.65 -6.34
C LEU A 138 7.51 27.34 -5.38
N PRO A 139 8.54 28.04 -5.90
CA PRO A 139 9.46 28.81 -5.06
C PRO A 139 8.69 29.84 -4.23
N MET A 140 8.94 29.84 -2.92
CA MET A 140 8.28 30.73 -1.97
C MET A 140 9.20 30.99 -0.76
N PRO A 141 8.99 32.09 -0.02
CA PRO A 141 9.74 32.40 1.20
C PRO A 141 9.68 31.28 2.24
N GLU A 142 10.75 31.10 3.04
CA GLU A 142 10.84 29.97 3.97
C GLU A 142 9.73 29.92 5.02
N ASP A 143 9.29 31.08 5.50
CA ASP A 143 8.19 31.21 6.45
C ASP A 143 6.88 30.69 5.85
N GLU A 144 6.66 30.92 4.55
CA GLU A 144 5.52 30.39 3.83
C GLU A 144 5.62 28.86 3.64
N VAL A 145 6.78 28.33 3.23
CA VAL A 145 7.02 26.88 3.10
C VAL A 145 6.74 26.16 4.43
N LYS A 146 7.13 26.76 5.56
CA LYS A 146 6.98 26.18 6.89
C LYS A 146 5.52 25.98 7.28
N ARG A 147 4.57 26.73 6.69
CA ARG A 147 3.13 26.57 6.92
C ARG A 147 2.57 25.26 6.37
N TYR A 148 3.21 24.68 5.35
CA TYR A 148 2.82 23.37 4.84
C TYR A 148 3.33 22.27 5.77
N PRO A 149 2.50 21.28 6.15
CA PRO A 149 2.94 20.25 7.06
C PRO A 149 3.96 19.31 6.38
N ARG A 150 4.93 18.83 7.13
CA ARG A 150 5.86 17.80 6.64
C ARG A 150 5.15 16.45 6.57
N ALA A 151 5.47 15.65 5.57
CA ALA A 151 4.99 14.27 5.50
C ALA A 151 5.69 13.40 6.57
N ALA A 152 4.95 12.52 7.23
CA ALA A 152 5.49 11.52 8.14
C ALA A 152 6.16 10.40 7.33
N TRP A 153 7.37 9.97 7.73
CA TRP A 153 8.16 9.01 6.95
C TRP A 153 7.52 7.62 6.89
N LEU A 154 7.02 7.09 8.02
CA LEU A 154 6.32 5.80 8.04
C LEU A 154 4.85 5.88 7.54
N GLY A 155 4.41 7.05 7.09
CA GLY A 155 3.01 7.28 6.72
C GLY A 155 2.03 7.02 7.87
N ARG A 156 0.74 6.96 7.56
CA ARG A 156 -0.32 6.67 8.55
C ARG A 156 -1.28 5.57 8.07
N PRO A 157 -1.73 4.65 8.95
CA PRO A 157 -1.52 4.66 10.40
C PRO A 157 -0.15 4.14 10.82
N VAL A 158 0.46 4.80 11.81
CA VAL A 158 1.83 4.52 12.28
C VAL A 158 1.99 3.07 12.75
N HIS A 159 0.98 2.49 13.42
CA HIS A 159 1.05 1.11 13.91
C HIS A 159 1.21 0.08 12.78
N ALA A 160 0.71 0.35 11.58
CA ALA A 160 0.90 -0.55 10.44
C ALA A 160 2.36 -0.53 9.96
N GLY A 161 2.98 0.66 9.91
CA GLY A 161 4.40 0.82 9.58
C GLY A 161 5.35 0.29 10.66
N VAL A 162 4.96 0.37 11.94
CA VAL A 162 5.73 -0.21 13.05
C VAL A 162 5.62 -1.73 13.07
N HIS A 163 4.42 -2.29 12.88
CA HIS A 163 4.24 -3.74 12.80
C HIS A 163 5.00 -4.34 11.62
N ALA A 164 4.95 -3.67 10.48
CA ALA A 164 5.77 -3.94 9.31
C ALA A 164 7.28 -4.00 9.61
N LEU A 165 7.80 -2.95 10.24
CA LEU A 165 9.20 -2.88 10.66
C LEU A 165 9.55 -4.00 11.66
N MET A 166 8.65 -4.30 12.60
CA MET A 166 8.83 -5.37 13.58
C MET A 166 8.77 -6.78 12.96
N GLN A 167 7.94 -7.02 11.95
CA GLN A 167 7.92 -8.30 11.23
C GLN A 167 9.20 -8.53 10.44
N TYR A 168 9.74 -7.48 9.80
CA TYR A 168 11.01 -7.54 9.08
C TYR A 168 12.19 -7.73 10.05
N VAL A 169 12.25 -6.94 11.13
CA VAL A 169 13.32 -7.03 12.14
C VAL A 169 13.22 -8.31 12.98
N GLY A 170 12.02 -8.84 13.20
CA GLY A 170 11.78 -10.09 13.94
C GLY A 170 12.39 -11.33 13.30
N GLN A 171 12.82 -11.26 12.03
CA GLN A 171 13.63 -12.31 11.38
C GLN A 171 15.05 -12.41 11.96
N TYR A 172 15.53 -11.39 12.68
CA TYR A 172 16.88 -11.33 13.28
C TYR A 172 16.91 -11.71 14.78
N GLY A 173 15.81 -12.26 15.32
CA GLY A 173 15.74 -12.82 16.67
C GLY A 173 15.04 -11.92 17.70
N VAL A 174 14.46 -12.57 18.72
CA VAL A 174 13.52 -12.00 19.70
C VAL A 174 14.15 -10.98 20.66
N PHE A 175 15.47 -10.80 20.63
CA PHE A 175 16.23 -9.90 21.51
C PHE A 175 16.58 -8.53 20.91
N ALA A 176 16.24 -8.26 19.65
CA ALA A 176 16.60 -7.00 18.97
C ALA A 176 15.74 -5.77 19.33
N LEU A 177 14.79 -5.90 20.25
CA LEU A 177 13.75 -4.88 20.48
C LEU A 177 13.41 -4.63 21.96
N PRO A 178 14.33 -4.12 22.80
CA PRO A 178 13.91 -3.07 23.72
C PRO A 178 13.68 -1.80 22.89
N ALA A 179 12.71 -0.96 23.27
CA ALA A 179 12.38 0.30 22.61
C ALA A 179 13.61 1.23 22.49
N SER A 180 14.44 1.01 21.47
CA SER A 180 15.67 1.76 21.31
C SER A 180 15.30 3.20 20.97
N PRO A 181 16.02 4.20 21.49
CA PRO A 181 15.83 5.59 21.12
C PRO A 181 15.86 5.79 19.59
N ALA A 182 16.59 4.96 18.85
CA ALA A 182 16.62 4.95 17.39
C ALA A 182 15.27 4.58 16.77
N VAL A 183 14.61 3.51 17.22
CA VAL A 183 13.29 3.10 16.71
C VAL A 183 12.22 4.15 17.01
N LEU A 184 12.22 4.72 18.22
CA LEU A 184 11.30 5.82 18.56
C LEU A 184 11.57 7.09 17.73
N THR A 185 12.84 7.37 17.41
CA THR A 185 13.23 8.49 16.55
C THR A 185 12.73 8.29 15.11
N LEU A 186 12.79 7.07 14.58
CA LEU A 186 12.30 6.72 13.24
C LEU A 186 10.77 6.85 13.14
N ILE A 187 10.03 6.49 14.20
CA ILE A 187 8.57 6.61 14.26
C ILE A 187 8.11 8.08 14.13
N ASN A 188 8.87 9.01 14.71
CA ASN A 188 8.57 10.44 14.68
C ASN A 188 9.31 11.19 13.55
N ALA A 189 10.01 10.47 12.67
CA ALA A 189 10.74 11.06 11.57
C ALA A 189 9.79 11.65 10.52
N HIS A 190 10.15 12.83 10.03
CA HIS A 190 9.42 13.54 8.98
C HIS A 190 10.30 13.73 7.76
N LEU A 191 9.69 13.61 6.58
CA LEU A 191 10.30 13.92 5.30
C LEU A 191 10.62 15.41 5.22
N PRO A 192 11.68 15.84 4.51
CA PRO A 192 11.86 17.24 4.16
C PRO A 192 10.74 17.74 3.23
N ALA A 193 10.12 16.83 2.47
CA ALA A 193 8.96 17.10 1.62
C ALA A 193 7.72 17.60 2.40
N ARG A 194 7.00 18.53 1.78
CA ARG A 194 5.84 19.24 2.32
C ARG A 194 4.56 18.75 1.65
N VAL A 195 3.48 18.62 2.40
CA VAL A 195 2.23 18.08 1.87
C VAL A 195 1.42 19.19 1.20
N GLY A 196 1.20 19.05 -0.11
CA GLY A 196 0.34 19.90 -0.92
C GLY A 196 0.73 21.36 -1.17
N PRO A 197 2.01 21.78 -1.21
CA PRO A 197 2.34 23.07 -1.83
C PRO A 197 1.98 23.08 -3.33
N PRO A 198 1.80 24.24 -3.95
CA PRO A 198 1.53 24.34 -5.39
C PRO A 198 2.74 23.86 -6.21
N LEU A 199 2.49 23.35 -7.42
CA LEU A 199 3.51 22.88 -8.35
C LEU A 199 4.30 24.07 -8.94
N ALA A 200 5.61 23.90 -9.11
CA ALA A 200 6.45 24.89 -9.76
C ALA A 200 6.09 25.10 -11.25
N ASP A 201 6.67 26.14 -11.85
CA ASP A 201 6.64 26.35 -13.29
C ASP A 201 7.80 25.59 -13.97
N PRO A 202 7.55 24.69 -14.95
CA PRO A 202 8.60 23.98 -15.66
C PRO A 202 9.54 24.91 -16.44
N ALA A 203 9.10 26.14 -16.75
CA ALA A 203 9.98 27.15 -17.34
C ALA A 203 11.19 27.47 -16.45
N GLU A 204 11.07 27.38 -15.12
CA GLU A 204 12.18 27.62 -14.20
C GLU A 204 13.22 26.49 -14.26
N VAL A 205 12.77 25.24 -14.41
CA VAL A 205 13.68 24.09 -14.61
C VAL A 205 14.38 24.21 -15.96
N HIS A 206 13.63 24.53 -17.01
CA HIS A 206 14.19 24.69 -18.36
C HIS A 206 15.29 25.76 -18.38
N LYS A 207 15.07 26.93 -17.76
CA LYS A 207 16.07 28.01 -17.62
C LYS A 207 17.35 27.60 -16.89
N GLN A 208 17.26 26.64 -15.97
CA GLN A 208 18.40 26.14 -15.20
C GLN A 208 19.14 25.00 -15.92
N SER A 209 18.46 24.29 -16.82
CA SER A 209 18.98 23.09 -17.48
C SER A 209 19.99 23.35 -18.60
N HIS A 210 19.98 24.52 -19.25
CA HIS A 210 20.86 24.83 -20.37
C HIS A 210 21.23 26.31 -20.48
N PRO A 211 22.47 26.66 -20.88
CA PRO A 211 22.91 28.05 -21.06
C PRO A 211 22.18 28.80 -22.18
N ASP A 212 21.86 28.14 -23.30
CA ASP A 212 20.98 28.69 -24.35
C ASP A 212 19.52 28.39 -24.01
N ARG A 213 18.78 29.44 -23.69
CA ARG A 213 17.42 29.41 -23.14
C ARG A 213 16.31 29.54 -24.19
N THR A 214 16.68 29.78 -25.45
CA THR A 214 15.71 30.12 -26.50
C THR A 214 15.62 29.07 -27.60
N ASN A 215 16.71 28.33 -27.85
CA ASN A 215 16.79 27.37 -28.96
C ASN A 215 17.08 25.93 -28.51
N SER A 216 17.04 25.63 -27.20
CA SER A 216 17.20 24.27 -26.71
C SER A 216 15.88 23.51 -26.79
N ASP A 217 15.90 22.38 -27.51
CA ASP A 217 14.78 21.44 -27.62
C ASP A 217 15.21 20.03 -27.20
N ARG A 218 14.26 19.11 -27.09
CA ARG A 218 14.48 17.72 -26.67
C ARG A 218 15.66 17.02 -27.38
N PRO A 219 15.92 17.18 -28.69
CA PRO A 219 17.08 16.57 -29.34
C PRO A 219 18.43 16.98 -28.75
N THR A 220 18.51 18.17 -28.15
CA THR A 220 19.76 18.75 -27.63
C THR A 220 19.98 18.46 -26.13
N ILE A 221 18.92 18.54 -25.33
CA ILE A 221 19.03 18.48 -23.85
C ILE A 221 18.11 17.44 -23.21
N GLY A 222 17.54 16.53 -24.02
CA GLY A 222 16.67 15.46 -23.54
C GLY A 222 15.34 15.97 -22.99
N ASN A 223 14.77 15.29 -22.01
CA ASN A 223 13.42 15.58 -21.49
C ASN A 223 13.27 17.03 -20.97
N PHE A 224 14.35 17.68 -20.52
CA PHE A 224 14.33 19.06 -20.07
C PHE A 224 14.15 20.09 -21.21
N GLY A 225 14.34 19.68 -22.45
CA GLY A 225 14.24 20.55 -23.62
C GLY A 225 12.87 20.60 -24.28
N LYS A 226 11.89 19.80 -23.83
CA LYS A 226 10.58 19.77 -24.46
C LYS A 226 9.96 21.17 -24.52
N GLN A 227 9.44 21.57 -25.68
CA GLN A 227 8.64 22.78 -25.86
C GLN A 227 7.14 22.46 -26.07
N PRO A 228 6.21 23.13 -25.37
CA PRO A 228 6.47 24.02 -24.23
C PRO A 228 7.13 23.26 -23.05
N PRO A 229 7.85 23.94 -22.13
CA PRO A 229 8.54 23.30 -21.02
C PRO A 229 7.65 22.39 -20.20
N GLN A 230 8.14 21.18 -19.92
CA GLN A 230 7.47 20.17 -19.11
C GLN A 230 8.46 19.57 -18.11
N PHE A 231 7.95 19.10 -16.97
CA PHE A 231 8.74 18.35 -16.02
C PHE A 231 8.92 16.91 -16.52
N PRO A 232 10.16 16.37 -16.54
CA PRO A 232 10.39 14.95 -16.72
C PRO A 232 9.64 14.14 -15.64
N VAL A 233 9.15 12.95 -16.01
CA VAL A 233 8.38 12.09 -15.12
C VAL A 233 9.08 10.75 -14.90
N ILE A 234 9.24 10.37 -13.64
CA ILE A 234 9.71 9.05 -13.22
C ILE A 234 8.58 8.32 -12.49
N ILE A 235 8.29 7.09 -12.90
CA ILE A 235 7.48 6.15 -12.13
C ILE A 235 8.43 5.25 -11.34
N PHE A 236 8.26 5.13 -10.03
CA PHE A 236 9.17 4.40 -9.15
C PHE A 236 8.52 3.15 -8.52
N SER A 237 9.16 1.99 -8.69
CA SER A 237 8.76 0.69 -8.14
C SER A 237 9.71 0.25 -7.01
N HIS A 238 9.15 -0.03 -5.83
CA HIS A 238 9.94 -0.42 -4.64
C HIS A 238 10.35 -1.90 -4.63
N GLY A 239 11.39 -2.24 -3.85
CA GLY A 239 11.81 -3.62 -3.59
C GLY A 239 10.86 -4.41 -2.68
N LEU A 240 11.25 -5.65 -2.34
CA LEU A 240 10.56 -6.45 -1.33
C LEU A 240 10.55 -5.71 0.02
N ALA A 241 9.45 -5.86 0.78
CA ALA A 241 9.23 -5.15 2.03
C ALA A 241 9.35 -3.60 1.90
N GLY A 242 9.22 -3.07 0.69
CA GLY A 242 9.12 -1.65 0.44
C GLY A 242 7.69 -1.12 0.56
N ASN A 243 7.56 0.20 0.45
CA ASN A 243 6.31 0.91 0.21
C ASN A 243 6.60 2.24 -0.52
N ARG A 244 5.56 3.01 -0.85
CA ARG A 244 5.69 4.29 -1.57
C ARG A 244 6.56 5.37 -0.89
N LEU A 245 6.83 5.23 0.41
CA LEU A 245 7.64 6.18 1.20
C LEU A 245 9.05 5.65 1.53
N SER A 246 9.36 4.38 1.25
CA SER A 246 10.66 3.77 1.57
C SER A 246 11.83 4.49 0.91
N TYR A 247 11.62 5.04 -0.29
CA TYR A 247 12.65 5.72 -1.10
C TYR A 247 12.46 7.24 -1.10
N SER A 248 11.76 7.79 -0.10
CA SER A 248 11.41 9.21 -0.05
C SER A 248 12.60 10.18 -0.12
N GLN A 249 13.79 9.74 0.31
CA GLN A 249 15.00 10.55 0.17
C GLN A 249 15.42 10.64 -1.29
N TYR A 250 15.50 9.50 -1.98
CA TYR A 250 15.85 9.42 -3.40
C TYR A 250 14.79 10.10 -4.29
N CYS A 251 13.52 9.78 -4.10
CA CYS A 251 12.42 10.39 -4.86
C CYS A 251 12.31 11.90 -4.61
N GLY A 252 12.52 12.33 -3.36
CA GLY A 252 12.53 13.75 -3.02
C GLY A 252 13.75 14.50 -3.57
N GLU A 253 14.92 13.87 -3.60
CA GLU A 253 16.13 14.46 -4.20
C GLU A 253 15.92 14.72 -5.70
N LEU A 254 15.41 13.73 -6.43
CA LEU A 254 15.04 13.89 -7.85
C LEU A 254 14.00 15.00 -8.03
N ALA A 255 13.00 15.07 -7.15
CA ALA A 255 11.99 16.13 -7.20
C ALA A 255 12.55 17.53 -6.93
N SER A 256 13.54 17.64 -6.05
CA SER A 256 14.23 18.91 -5.80
C SER A 256 15.03 19.41 -7.00
N MET A 257 15.41 18.50 -7.92
CA MET A 257 16.09 18.79 -9.17
C MET A 257 15.11 19.07 -10.34
N GLY A 258 13.81 19.17 -10.07
CA GLY A 258 12.82 19.50 -11.10
C GLY A 258 12.22 18.30 -11.82
N ILE A 259 12.23 17.11 -11.22
CA ILE A 259 11.63 15.89 -11.79
C ILE A 259 10.36 15.51 -11.02
N ILE A 260 9.28 15.12 -11.70
CA ILE A 260 8.11 14.57 -11.03
C ILE A 260 8.32 13.07 -10.80
N VAL A 261 8.21 12.59 -9.56
CA VAL A 261 8.40 11.17 -9.22
C VAL A 261 7.13 10.59 -8.61
N ALA A 262 6.52 9.62 -9.29
CA ALA A 262 5.38 8.85 -8.79
C ALA A 262 5.83 7.51 -8.20
N ALA A 263 5.94 7.42 -6.87
CA ALA A 263 6.34 6.21 -6.17
C ALA A 263 5.12 5.34 -5.83
N ILE A 264 5.05 4.15 -6.41
CA ILE A 264 3.90 3.22 -6.28
C ILE A 264 3.98 2.47 -4.94
N GLU A 265 2.84 2.19 -4.33
CA GLU A 265 2.69 1.19 -3.27
C GLU A 265 2.06 -0.08 -3.86
N HIS A 266 2.89 -1.09 -4.06
CA HIS A 266 2.44 -2.35 -4.68
C HIS A 266 1.60 -3.18 -3.70
N ARG A 267 0.52 -3.77 -4.21
CA ARG A 267 -0.49 -4.53 -3.45
C ARG A 267 -0.50 -6.03 -3.77
N ASP A 268 0.56 -6.48 -4.42
CA ASP A 268 0.93 -7.87 -4.69
C ASP A 268 1.37 -8.67 -3.43
N GLY A 269 1.29 -8.05 -2.25
CA GLY A 269 1.75 -8.63 -0.98
C GLY A 269 3.28 -8.59 -0.78
N SER A 270 4.03 -7.98 -1.69
CA SER A 270 5.48 -7.79 -1.55
C SER A 270 5.83 -6.63 -0.62
N GLY A 271 4.94 -5.64 -0.48
CA GLY A 271 5.09 -4.52 0.44
C GLY A 271 4.73 -4.90 1.86
N VAL A 272 5.24 -4.13 2.84
CA VAL A 272 5.07 -4.48 4.25
C VAL A 272 3.61 -4.52 4.74
N SER A 273 2.82 -3.54 4.31
CA SER A 273 1.38 -3.48 4.54
C SER A 273 0.78 -2.35 3.71
N SER A 274 -0.37 -2.62 3.09
CA SER A 274 -1.21 -1.59 2.47
C SER A 274 -2.67 -1.75 2.89
N ILE A 275 -3.49 -0.76 2.56
CA ILE A 275 -4.94 -0.78 2.74
C ILE A 275 -5.58 -0.33 1.45
N VAL A 276 -6.39 -1.19 0.85
CA VAL A 276 -7.28 -0.90 -0.26
C VAL A 276 -8.57 -0.31 0.30
N ARG A 277 -9.03 0.80 -0.29
CA ARG A 277 -10.34 1.40 -0.01
C ARG A 277 -11.24 1.20 -1.20
N GLY A 278 -12.38 0.56 -0.97
CA GLY A 278 -13.43 0.42 -1.99
C GLY A 278 -14.19 1.72 -2.21
N GLU A 279 -15.04 1.72 -3.22
CA GLU A 279 -16.00 2.79 -3.46
C GLU A 279 -17.04 2.87 -2.34
N GLU A 280 -17.77 3.99 -2.25
CA GLU A 280 -18.85 4.12 -1.27
C GLU A 280 -19.98 3.14 -1.60
N ALA A 281 -20.46 2.40 -0.59
CA ALA A 281 -21.58 1.50 -0.78
C ALA A 281 -22.83 2.30 -1.25
N PRO A 282 -23.55 1.82 -2.30
CA PRO A 282 -24.61 2.58 -2.95
C PRO A 282 -25.75 3.02 -2.01
N GLU A 283 -26.03 2.25 -0.96
CA GLU A 283 -27.01 2.55 0.09
C GLU A 283 -26.72 3.86 0.85
N LYS A 284 -25.43 4.24 1.00
CA LYS A 284 -25.03 5.45 1.75
C LYS A 284 -24.79 6.68 0.89
N ALA A 285 -24.60 6.49 -0.42
CA ALA A 285 -24.54 7.60 -1.38
C ALA A 285 -25.87 8.36 -1.46
N LYS A 286 -27.00 7.69 -1.21
CA LYS A 286 -28.36 8.26 -1.27
C LYS A 286 -28.78 9.06 -0.01
N GLN A 287 -28.03 8.99 1.09
CA GLN A 287 -28.31 9.74 2.32
C GLN A 287 -27.57 11.10 2.40
N GLY A 288 -27.02 11.58 1.29
CA GLY A 288 -26.28 12.85 1.19
C GLY A 288 -27.13 14.11 1.00
N GLY A 289 -28.46 14.00 1.07
CA GLY A 289 -29.37 15.14 0.99
C GLY A 289 -29.70 15.72 2.36
N LEU A 290 -29.16 16.91 2.63
CA LEU A 290 -29.60 17.86 3.67
C LEU A 290 -29.43 17.41 5.15
N HIS A 291 -28.37 17.87 5.85
CA HIS A 291 -28.43 18.29 7.27
C HIS A 291 -27.10 18.89 7.79
N LEU A 292 -27.23 19.89 8.67
CA LEU A 292 -26.21 20.75 9.31
C LEU A 292 -24.97 20.05 9.92
N PRO A 293 -23.84 20.78 10.11
CA PRO A 293 -22.58 20.21 10.55
C PRO A 293 -22.56 19.96 12.06
N HIS A 294 -22.69 18.69 12.47
CA HIS A 294 -22.26 18.26 13.80
C HIS A 294 -20.82 17.73 13.75
N ILE A 295 -20.01 18.22 14.70
CA ILE A 295 -18.59 17.96 14.87
C ILE A 295 -18.41 16.49 15.31
N GLY A 296 -18.00 15.66 14.37
CA GLY A 296 -17.66 14.26 14.61
C GLY A 296 -17.17 13.62 13.31
N HIS A 297 -16.04 12.92 13.35
CA HIS A 297 -15.49 12.20 12.20
C HIS A 297 -16.51 11.17 11.67
N LYS A 298 -17.25 11.49 10.61
CA LYS A 298 -18.00 10.47 9.86
C LYS A 298 -16.96 9.54 9.19
N SER A 299 -16.99 8.26 9.53
CA SER A 299 -16.25 7.25 8.76
C SER A 299 -16.71 7.36 7.30
N SER A 300 -15.80 7.30 6.34
CA SER A 300 -16.09 7.53 4.91
C SER A 300 -17.13 6.59 4.30
N GLY A 301 -17.74 5.66 5.06
CA GLY A 301 -18.67 4.64 4.57
C GLY A 301 -18.01 3.55 3.71
N ARG A 302 -16.86 3.87 3.09
CA ARG A 302 -16.05 3.01 2.21
C ARG A 302 -15.55 1.76 2.91
N MET A 303 -15.75 0.62 2.25
CA MET A 303 -15.17 -0.66 2.64
C MET A 303 -13.64 -0.62 2.58
N LYS A 304 -12.99 -1.42 3.41
CA LYS A 304 -11.52 -1.47 3.50
C LYS A 304 -11.07 -2.92 3.56
N ALA A 305 -10.04 -3.24 2.79
CA ALA A 305 -9.33 -4.50 2.86
C ALA A 305 -7.85 -4.23 3.15
N SER A 306 -7.24 -5.05 3.99
CA SER A 306 -5.79 -4.98 4.24
C SER A 306 -5.05 -5.81 3.19
N VAL A 307 -3.87 -5.32 2.81
CA VAL A 307 -2.90 -6.09 2.05
C VAL A 307 -1.73 -6.35 2.99
N PRO A 308 -1.68 -7.49 3.69
CA PRO A 308 -0.55 -7.82 4.55
C PRO A 308 0.67 -8.18 3.71
N TYR A 309 1.86 -8.09 4.31
CA TYR A 309 3.03 -8.77 3.75
C TYR A 309 2.74 -10.26 3.59
N PHE A 310 2.96 -10.75 2.36
CA PHE A 310 2.65 -12.10 1.95
C PHE A 310 3.92 -12.95 1.95
N THR A 311 4.09 -13.71 3.02
CA THR A 311 5.10 -14.74 3.22
C THR A 311 4.63 -16.00 2.51
N PHE A 312 5.46 -16.55 1.62
CA PHE A 312 5.13 -17.74 0.81
C PHE A 312 4.82 -18.97 1.68
N GLU A 313 5.35 -18.98 2.91
CA GLU A 313 5.16 -20.01 3.92
C GLU A 313 3.68 -20.17 4.31
N LYS A 314 2.86 -19.11 4.13
CA LYS A 314 1.40 -19.16 4.36
C LYS A 314 0.67 -20.14 3.45
N ILE A 315 1.26 -20.47 2.30
CA ILE A 315 0.71 -21.42 1.33
C ILE A 315 1.65 -22.62 1.12
N GLY A 316 2.59 -22.84 2.06
CA GLY A 316 3.52 -23.97 2.04
C GLY A 316 4.66 -23.83 1.04
N LEU A 317 5.03 -22.59 0.67
CA LEU A 317 6.16 -22.28 -0.23
C LEU A 317 7.25 -21.51 0.52
N GLN A 318 8.44 -21.37 -0.05
CA GLN A 318 9.58 -20.65 0.52
C GLN A 318 9.84 -19.32 -0.19
N SER A 319 10.04 -18.25 0.59
CA SER A 319 10.22 -16.90 0.04
C SER A 319 11.59 -16.70 -0.66
N PHE A 320 12.60 -17.46 -0.25
CA PHE A 320 14.01 -17.42 -0.71
C PHE A 320 14.60 -18.84 -0.74
N ALA A 321 14.02 -19.74 -1.54
CA ALA A 321 14.57 -21.08 -1.73
C ALA A 321 15.90 -21.02 -2.50
N THR A 322 16.89 -21.80 -2.09
CA THR A 322 18.16 -21.91 -2.84
C THR A 322 17.96 -22.55 -4.21
N ASP A 323 16.99 -23.46 -4.31
CA ASP A 323 16.54 -24.08 -5.56
C ASP A 323 15.00 -23.99 -5.60
N PRO A 324 14.45 -22.86 -6.10
CA PRO A 324 13.03 -22.61 -6.06
C PRO A 324 12.27 -23.54 -7.00
N SER A 325 11.21 -24.14 -6.48
CA SER A 325 10.24 -24.88 -7.27
C SER A 325 9.55 -23.98 -8.30
N GLU A 326 9.00 -24.60 -9.35
CA GLU A 326 8.25 -23.88 -10.39
C GLU A 326 7.09 -23.04 -9.80
N ARG A 327 6.44 -23.52 -8.73
CA ARG A 327 5.36 -22.79 -8.04
C ARG A 327 5.86 -21.51 -7.37
N GLU A 328 7.04 -21.53 -6.75
CA GLU A 328 7.64 -20.35 -6.11
C GLU A 328 8.06 -19.31 -7.15
N VAL A 329 8.66 -19.77 -8.24
CA VAL A 329 9.04 -18.90 -9.36
C VAL A 329 7.80 -18.28 -10.00
N ASN A 330 6.77 -19.08 -10.28
CA ASN A 330 5.51 -18.59 -10.88
C ASN A 330 4.81 -17.57 -9.98
N LEU A 331 4.80 -17.79 -8.66
CA LEU A 331 4.24 -16.83 -7.72
C LEU A 331 4.95 -15.47 -7.74
N ARG A 332 6.29 -15.45 -7.84
CA ARG A 332 7.05 -14.19 -8.00
C ARG A 332 6.76 -13.53 -9.34
N ARG A 333 6.56 -14.31 -10.40
CA ARG A 333 6.18 -13.79 -11.72
C ARG A 333 4.78 -13.16 -11.69
N ASP A 334 3.83 -13.78 -11.00
CA ASP A 334 2.47 -13.24 -10.86
C ASP A 334 2.47 -11.94 -10.03
N GLN A 335 3.34 -11.83 -9.03
CA GLN A 335 3.60 -10.58 -8.31
C GLN A 335 4.13 -9.50 -9.28
N ILE A 336 5.13 -9.81 -10.10
CA ILE A 336 5.66 -8.89 -11.11
C ILE A 336 4.57 -8.46 -12.10
N GLU A 337 3.73 -9.37 -12.58
CA GLU A 337 2.64 -9.06 -13.51
C GLU A 337 1.66 -8.06 -12.88
N MET A 338 1.25 -8.29 -11.63
CA MET A 338 0.40 -7.33 -10.91
C MET A 338 1.06 -5.96 -10.79
N ARG A 339 2.37 -5.90 -10.49
CA ARG A 339 3.12 -4.65 -10.38
C ARG A 339 3.19 -3.90 -11.71
N GLN A 340 3.34 -4.62 -12.83
CA GLN A 340 3.33 -4.03 -14.17
C GLN A 340 1.97 -3.38 -14.48
N GLU A 341 0.88 -4.02 -14.08
CA GLU A 341 -0.46 -3.47 -14.24
C GLU A 341 -0.71 -2.26 -13.33
N GLU A 342 -0.16 -2.25 -12.12
CA GLU A 342 -0.17 -1.06 -11.25
C GLU A 342 0.63 0.11 -11.88
N ILE A 343 1.73 -0.18 -12.59
CA ILE A 343 2.52 0.81 -13.34
C ILE A 343 1.68 1.38 -14.49
N GLU A 344 1.04 0.54 -15.29
CA GLU A 344 0.20 0.99 -16.42
C GLU A 344 -0.96 1.87 -15.97
N GLU A 345 -1.65 1.48 -14.89
CA GLU A 345 -2.72 2.30 -14.30
C GLU A 345 -2.19 3.61 -13.71
N THR A 346 -0.98 3.62 -13.13
CA THR A 346 -0.33 4.85 -12.66
C THR A 346 0.00 5.79 -13.82
N VAL A 347 0.56 5.27 -14.92
CA VAL A 347 0.83 6.03 -16.15
C VAL A 347 -0.46 6.60 -16.74
N TYR A 348 -1.54 5.81 -16.74
CA TYR A 348 -2.86 6.30 -17.13
C TYR A 348 -3.29 7.49 -16.27
N VAL A 349 -3.29 7.37 -14.93
CA VAL A 349 -3.71 8.46 -14.03
C VAL A 349 -2.87 9.73 -14.24
N LEU A 350 -1.55 9.60 -14.41
CA LEU A 350 -0.68 10.75 -14.68
C LEU A 350 -1.01 11.42 -16.03
N ASN A 351 -1.33 10.64 -17.06
CA ASN A 351 -1.83 11.16 -18.33
C ASN A 351 -3.16 11.90 -18.18
N GLU A 352 -4.10 11.38 -17.38
CA GLU A 352 -5.38 12.06 -17.11
C GLU A 352 -5.16 13.42 -16.43
N ILE A 353 -4.28 13.46 -15.43
CA ILE A 353 -3.89 14.70 -14.74
C ILE A 353 -3.27 15.68 -15.74
N ASN A 354 -2.33 15.22 -16.56
CA ASN A 354 -1.66 16.04 -17.57
C ASN A 354 -2.63 16.56 -18.64
N ALA A 355 -3.63 15.77 -19.02
CA ALA A 355 -4.70 16.18 -19.94
C ALA A 355 -5.68 17.20 -19.32
N GLY A 356 -5.62 17.41 -18.00
CA GLY A 356 -6.48 18.33 -17.27
C GLY A 356 -7.77 17.71 -16.72
N ARG A 357 -7.92 16.37 -16.74
CA ARG A 357 -9.07 15.64 -16.15
C ARG A 357 -8.97 15.50 -14.63
N ARG A 358 -8.44 16.53 -13.97
CA ARG A 358 -8.18 16.60 -12.54
C ARG A 358 -9.41 16.38 -11.66
N TYR A 359 -10.58 16.89 -12.09
CA TYR A 359 -11.82 16.80 -11.32
C TYR A 359 -12.25 15.34 -11.16
N GLU A 360 -12.24 14.59 -12.25
CA GLU A 360 -12.56 13.16 -12.28
C GLU A 360 -11.58 12.34 -11.42
N ILE A 361 -10.28 12.61 -11.53
CA ILE A 361 -9.24 11.93 -10.73
C ILE A 361 -9.44 12.17 -9.23
N VAL A 362 -9.66 13.43 -8.83
CA VAL A 362 -9.81 13.76 -7.41
C VAL A 362 -11.12 13.23 -6.84
N GLN A 363 -12.21 13.23 -7.63
CA GLN A 363 -13.49 12.62 -7.23
C GLN A 363 -13.40 11.11 -7.07
N ARG A 364 -12.76 10.43 -8.02
CA ARG A 364 -12.55 8.97 -7.98
C ARG A 364 -11.57 8.56 -6.90
N SER A 365 -10.75 9.49 -6.38
CA SER A 365 -9.78 9.16 -5.35
C SER A 365 -10.46 8.62 -4.10
N THR A 366 -10.12 7.39 -3.75
CA THR A 366 -10.65 6.72 -2.55
C THR A 366 -10.01 7.27 -1.27
N ARG A 367 -8.99 8.14 -1.42
CA ARG A 367 -8.16 8.76 -0.39
C ARG A 367 -8.04 10.28 -0.59
N ASN A 368 -7.96 11.01 0.54
CA ASN A 368 -7.57 12.42 0.53
C ASN A 368 -6.08 12.62 0.24
N LEU A 369 -5.75 13.63 -0.57
CA LEU A 369 -4.40 13.89 -1.10
C LEU A 369 -3.27 14.03 -0.07
N GLY A 370 -3.57 14.41 1.18
CA GLY A 370 -2.54 14.68 2.19
C GLY A 370 -2.76 14.06 3.57
N THR A 371 -3.96 13.52 3.86
CA THR A 371 -4.31 13.08 5.22
C THR A 371 -3.46 11.89 5.69
N LYS A 372 -3.04 11.01 4.77
CA LYS A 372 -2.20 9.85 5.10
C LYS A 372 -0.71 10.19 5.23
N LEU A 373 -0.32 11.37 4.77
CA LEU A 373 1.03 11.90 4.87
C LEU A 373 1.20 12.77 6.14
N ALA A 374 0.24 13.66 6.44
CA ALA A 374 0.37 14.62 7.55
C ALA A 374 -0.73 14.55 8.63
N GLY A 375 -1.67 13.59 8.54
CA GLY A 375 -2.71 13.40 9.57
C GLY A 375 -3.61 14.63 9.75
N HIS A 376 -3.87 15.03 10.99
CA HIS A 376 -4.68 16.22 11.31
C HIS A 376 -4.03 17.52 10.83
N ALA A 377 -2.71 17.57 10.70
CA ALA A 377 -2.03 18.76 10.19
C ALA A 377 -2.40 19.04 8.72
N ALA A 378 -2.70 17.99 7.94
CA ALA A 378 -3.26 18.13 6.59
C ALA A 378 -4.73 18.60 6.56
N ARG A 379 -5.38 18.80 7.71
CA ARG A 379 -6.77 19.26 7.85
C ARG A 379 -6.87 20.54 8.68
N ALA A 380 -5.75 21.21 8.92
CA ALA A 380 -5.74 22.47 9.66
C ALA A 380 -6.63 23.49 8.95
N ARG A 381 -7.46 24.20 9.73
CA ARG A 381 -8.40 25.22 9.20
C ARG A 381 -7.69 26.42 8.54
N ASN A 382 -6.42 26.62 8.85
CA ASN A 382 -5.59 27.70 8.32
C ASN A 382 -4.56 27.15 7.31
N GLN A 383 -5.02 26.42 6.30
CA GLN A 383 -4.16 26.03 5.18
C GLN A 383 -3.75 27.28 4.39
N PRO A 384 -2.51 27.34 3.85
CA PRO A 384 -2.13 28.39 2.92
C PRO A 384 -3.09 28.43 1.72
N SER A 385 -3.39 29.62 1.19
CA SER A 385 -4.33 29.81 0.08
C SER A 385 -3.95 29.05 -1.20
N GLY A 386 -2.64 28.87 -1.44
CA GLY A 386 -2.12 28.08 -2.56
C GLY A 386 -2.03 26.57 -2.31
N SER A 387 -2.55 26.07 -1.19
CA SER A 387 -2.47 24.64 -0.87
C SER A 387 -3.35 23.80 -1.79
N LEU A 388 -2.78 22.73 -2.33
CA LEU A 388 -3.52 21.71 -3.07
C LEU A 388 -4.47 20.92 -2.14
N ILE A 389 -4.24 20.96 -0.82
CA ILE A 389 -5.12 20.31 0.15
C ILE A 389 -6.25 21.25 0.54
N GLY A 390 -7.49 20.85 0.22
CA GLY A 390 -8.67 21.65 0.52
C GLY A 390 -8.93 22.79 -0.47
N SER A 391 -8.15 22.89 -1.55
CA SER A 391 -8.48 23.72 -2.71
C SER A 391 -9.76 23.22 -3.38
N ASP A 392 -10.54 24.14 -3.95
CA ASP A 392 -11.72 23.83 -4.77
C ASP A 392 -11.33 23.21 -6.12
N ARG A 393 -10.10 23.47 -6.58
CA ARG A 393 -9.57 23.02 -7.88
C ARG A 393 -8.17 22.40 -7.73
N PRO A 394 -8.04 21.31 -6.96
CA PRO A 394 -6.76 20.64 -6.79
C PRO A 394 -6.21 20.14 -8.14
N LEU A 395 -4.89 20.20 -8.28
CA LEU A 395 -4.14 19.81 -9.49
C LEU A 395 -4.48 20.65 -10.74
N GLU A 396 -5.07 21.84 -10.58
CA GLU A 396 -5.39 22.72 -11.72
C GLU A 396 -4.18 23.05 -12.57
N ASP A 397 -3.11 23.47 -11.90
CA ASP A 397 -1.89 23.94 -12.53
C ASP A 397 -1.01 22.81 -13.08
N TRP A 398 -1.47 21.56 -13.06
CA TRP A 398 -0.70 20.39 -13.53
C TRP A 398 -0.94 20.09 -15.01
N LYS A 399 -2.00 20.66 -15.60
CA LYS A 399 -2.36 20.43 -17.00
C LYS A 399 -1.21 20.83 -17.93
N GLY A 400 -0.79 19.90 -18.78
CA GLY A 400 0.23 20.10 -19.79
C GLY A 400 1.66 20.28 -19.25
N LYS A 401 1.89 20.07 -17.95
CA LYS A 401 3.21 20.27 -17.31
C LYS A 401 4.01 18.99 -17.12
N LEU A 402 3.44 17.82 -17.36
CA LEU A 402 4.13 16.53 -17.23
C LEU A 402 4.58 16.07 -18.62
N ASP A 403 5.87 15.75 -18.75
CA ASP A 403 6.39 15.11 -19.96
C ASP A 403 6.02 13.62 -19.93
N MET A 404 4.84 13.33 -20.48
CA MET A 404 4.31 11.97 -20.60
C MET A 404 4.61 11.33 -21.96
N GLU A 405 5.39 11.99 -22.83
CA GLU A 405 5.82 11.41 -24.11
C GLU A 405 6.99 10.44 -23.91
N VAL A 406 7.89 10.78 -22.99
CA VAL A 406 9.09 9.96 -22.67
C VAL A 406 9.25 9.77 -21.15
N PRO A 407 8.26 9.18 -20.46
CA PRO A 407 8.39 8.88 -19.03
C PRO A 407 9.51 7.84 -18.81
N THR A 408 10.05 7.82 -17.59
CA THR A 408 11.08 6.85 -17.18
C THR A 408 10.55 5.93 -16.08
N LEU A 409 10.76 4.62 -16.21
CA LEU A 409 10.44 3.64 -15.18
C LEU A 409 11.71 3.35 -14.36
N CYS A 410 11.66 3.60 -13.06
CA CYS A 410 12.75 3.34 -12.14
C CYS A 410 12.33 2.26 -11.13
N GLY A 411 13.22 1.35 -10.77
CA GLY A 411 12.92 0.39 -9.71
C GLY A 411 14.15 -0.17 -9.03
N HIS A 412 13.99 -0.54 -7.75
CA HIS A 412 15.05 -1.09 -6.91
C HIS A 412 14.79 -2.55 -6.51
N SER A 413 15.81 -3.42 -6.51
CA SER A 413 15.71 -4.82 -6.08
C SER A 413 14.58 -5.55 -6.82
N PHE A 414 13.51 -5.98 -6.12
CA PHE A 414 12.34 -6.59 -6.77
C PHE A 414 11.59 -5.63 -7.71
N GLY A 415 11.62 -4.32 -7.41
CA GLY A 415 11.19 -3.29 -8.36
C GLY A 415 12.08 -3.23 -9.59
N GLY A 416 13.39 -3.47 -9.45
CA GLY A 416 14.31 -3.60 -10.58
C GLY A 416 13.99 -4.81 -11.47
N ALA A 417 13.67 -5.96 -10.87
CA ALA A 417 13.16 -7.13 -11.59
C ALA A 417 11.88 -6.79 -12.38
N THR A 418 10.98 -6.04 -11.75
CA THR A 418 9.73 -5.57 -12.37
C THR A 418 10.01 -4.70 -13.59
N VAL A 419 10.96 -3.76 -13.48
CA VAL A 419 11.39 -2.91 -14.60
C VAL A 419 11.96 -3.75 -15.74
N ILE A 420 12.88 -4.68 -15.45
CA ILE A 420 13.48 -5.55 -16.46
C ILE A 420 12.39 -6.32 -17.22
N GLU A 421 11.47 -6.96 -16.51
CA GLU A 421 10.38 -7.72 -17.13
C GLU A 421 9.39 -6.82 -17.90
N MET A 422 9.13 -5.59 -17.43
CA MET A 422 8.26 -4.64 -18.13
C MET A 422 8.88 -4.22 -19.48
N MET A 423 10.19 -3.93 -19.48
CA MET A 423 10.90 -3.46 -20.67
C MET A 423 11.05 -4.52 -21.77
N ARG A 424 10.80 -5.80 -21.45
CA ARG A 424 10.83 -6.91 -22.41
C ARG A 424 9.56 -7.08 -23.22
N LYS A 425 8.49 -6.37 -22.87
CA LYS A 425 7.20 -6.37 -23.59
C LYS A 425 6.86 -4.97 -24.07
N PRO A 426 5.99 -4.81 -25.09
CA PRO A 426 5.43 -3.52 -25.43
C PRO A 426 4.80 -2.88 -24.20
N ASN A 427 5.20 -1.65 -23.89
CA ASN A 427 4.80 -0.96 -22.67
C ASN A 427 4.81 0.58 -22.89
N PRO A 428 4.12 1.37 -22.05
CA PRO A 428 3.99 2.81 -22.26
C PRO A 428 5.19 3.64 -21.77
N VAL A 429 6.28 3.01 -21.32
CA VAL A 429 7.43 3.69 -20.71
C VAL A 429 8.72 3.40 -21.50
N PRO A 430 9.25 4.35 -22.28
CA PRO A 430 10.36 4.07 -23.20
C PRO A 430 11.73 3.99 -22.53
N MET A 431 11.89 4.54 -21.33
CA MET A 431 13.18 4.58 -20.62
C MET A 431 13.12 3.86 -19.28
N ALA A 432 14.23 3.24 -18.89
CA ALA A 432 14.33 2.48 -17.65
C ALA A 432 15.59 2.84 -16.84
N MET A 433 15.44 2.89 -15.52
CA MET A 433 16.54 2.93 -14.55
C MET A 433 16.41 1.77 -13.58
N VAL A 434 17.43 0.92 -13.49
CA VAL A 434 17.39 -0.29 -12.69
C VAL A 434 18.44 -0.19 -11.57
N LEU A 435 17.98 -0.14 -10.33
CA LEU A 435 18.81 0.05 -9.15
C LEU A 435 18.99 -1.29 -8.42
N ASP A 436 20.18 -1.89 -8.52
CA ASP A 436 20.55 -3.14 -7.83
C ASP A 436 19.46 -4.24 -7.93
N PRO A 437 19.16 -4.73 -9.14
CA PRO A 437 18.02 -5.62 -9.37
C PRO A 437 18.21 -6.97 -8.69
N TRP A 438 17.12 -7.47 -8.09
CA TRP A 438 17.04 -8.88 -7.72
C TRP A 438 16.61 -9.66 -8.95
N VAL A 439 17.56 -10.36 -9.59
CA VAL A 439 17.34 -10.96 -10.92
C VAL A 439 16.75 -12.36 -10.91
N GLU A 440 16.69 -13.03 -9.75
CA GLU A 440 16.16 -14.39 -9.63
C GLU A 440 14.70 -14.54 -10.12
N PRO A 441 13.79 -13.56 -9.92
CA PRO A 441 12.44 -13.62 -10.49
C PRO A 441 12.35 -13.32 -11.99
N VAL A 442 13.42 -12.80 -12.61
CA VAL A 442 13.45 -12.41 -14.03
C VAL A 442 13.50 -13.67 -14.89
N ARG A 443 12.76 -13.70 -16.01
CA ARG A 443 12.69 -14.88 -16.86
C ARG A 443 14.00 -15.06 -17.62
N ASP A 444 14.54 -16.28 -17.67
CA ASP A 444 15.70 -16.56 -18.51
C ASP A 444 15.29 -16.52 -19.99
N PRO A 445 15.80 -15.59 -20.82
CA PRO A 445 15.44 -15.51 -22.23
C PRO A 445 15.83 -16.77 -23.02
N SER A 446 16.82 -17.54 -22.57
CA SER A 446 17.24 -18.77 -23.26
C SER A 446 16.28 -19.94 -23.04
N LYS A 447 15.35 -19.81 -22.08
CA LYS A 447 14.34 -20.81 -21.73
C LYS A 447 12.94 -20.46 -22.26
N GLN A 448 12.86 -19.43 -23.12
CA GLN A 448 11.65 -18.95 -23.78
C GLN A 448 11.84 -19.06 -25.29
#